data_AF-A0A3D5FRP3-F1
#
_entry.id   AF-A0A3D5FRP3-F1
#
_cell.length_a   1.000
_cell.length_b   1.000
_cell.length_c   1.000
_cell.angle_alpha   90.00
_cell.angle_beta   90.00
_cell.angle_gamma   90.00
#
_symmetry.space_group_name_H-M   'P 1'
#
loop_
_entity.id
_entity.type
_entity.pdbx_description
1 polymer ?
#
loop_
_entity_poly.entity_id
_entity_poly.type
_entity_poly.pdbx_seq_one_letter_code
_entity_poly.pdbx_strand_id
1 'polypeptide(L)' 'DVLINNAGSNRINKPPEETSLAEWKSVIDTNITGTFLCCREARQGHDPSEKRKRD' A
#
# COMPACT_ATOMS: atom_id res chain seq x y z
N ASP A 1 -4.75 17.55 -0.23
CA ASP A 1 -5.28 16.25 -0.69
C ASP A 1 -4.72 15.15 0.18
N VAL A 2 -5.59 14.38 0.85
CA VAL A 2 -5.21 13.38 1.87
C VAL A 2 -5.21 11.98 1.24
N LEU A 3 -4.15 11.21 1.46
CA LEU A 3 -4.09 9.78 1.12
C LEU A 3 -4.59 8.94 2.31
N ILE A 4 -5.54 8.04 2.06
CA ILE A 4 -6.04 7.08 3.06
C ILE A 4 -5.67 5.66 2.59
N ASN A 5 -4.65 5.06 3.19
CA ASN A 5 -4.28 3.66 2.96
C ASN A 5 -5.07 2.74 3.91
N ASN A 6 -6.31 2.41 3.55
CA ASN A 6 -7.19 1.52 4.33
C ASN A 6 -7.42 0.15 3.66
N ALA A 7 -6.67 -0.18 2.61
CA ALA A 7 -6.75 -1.50 2.00
C ALA A 7 -6.19 -2.56 2.96
N GLY A 8 -7.09 -3.30 3.61
CA GLY A 8 -6.79 -4.43 4.47
C GLY A 8 -7.71 -5.58 4.10
N SER A 9 -7.16 -6.61 3.44
CA SER A 9 -7.89 -7.84 3.10
C SER A 9 -7.02 -9.07 3.35
N ASN A 10 -7.57 -10.26 3.14
CA ASN A 10 -6.88 -11.55 3.31
C ASN A 10 -6.49 -11.90 4.76
N ARG A 11 -7.43 -11.78 5.70
CA ARG A 11 -7.20 -12.25 7.08
C ARG A 11 -6.98 -13.77 7.07
N ILE A 12 -5.78 -14.20 7.42
CA ILE A 12 -5.44 -15.61 7.63
C ILE A 12 -5.80 -15.97 9.07
N ASN A 13 -6.80 -16.83 9.24
CA ASN A 13 -7.19 -17.39 10.54
C ASN A 13 -6.55 -18.77 10.74
N LYS A 14 -5.23 -18.82 10.62
CA LYS A 14 -4.44 -20.02 10.84
C LYS A 14 -3.28 -19.68 11.78
N PRO A 15 -2.81 -20.63 12.59
CA PRO A 15 -1.55 -20.45 13.29
C PRO A 15 -0.39 -20.34 12.27
N PRO A 16 0.75 -19.72 12.65
CA PRO A 16 1.87 -19.49 11.74
C PRO A 16 2.39 -20.77 11.06
N GLU A 17 2.43 -21.89 11.77
CA GLU A 17 2.91 -23.19 11.28
C GLU A 17 2.01 -23.83 10.21
N GLU A 18 0.74 -23.43 10.12
CA GLU A 18 -0.21 -23.90 9.10
C GLU A 18 -0.42 -22.88 7.97
N THR A 19 0.24 -21.73 8.07
CA THR A 19 0.14 -20.66 7.07
C THR A 19 1.13 -20.92 5.96
N SER A 20 0.61 -21.13 4.73
CA SER A 20 1.50 -21.31 3.58
C SER A 20 2.20 -20.00 3.22
N LEU A 21 3.39 -20.11 2.62
CA LEU A 21 4.12 -18.95 2.11
C LEU A 21 3.33 -18.16 1.07
N ALA A 22 2.49 -18.82 0.28
CA ALA A 22 1.65 -18.16 -0.72
C ALA A 22 0.56 -17.29 -0.08
N GLU A 23 -0.11 -17.81 0.96
CA GLU A 23 -1.10 -17.06 1.73
C GLU A 23 -0.45 -15.85 2.42
N TRP A 24 0.68 -16.07 3.09
CA TRP A 24 1.44 -14.99 3.71
C TRP A 24 1.84 -13.90 2.72
N LYS A 25 2.37 -14.30 1.55
CA LYS A 25 2.79 -13.36 0.50
C LYS A 25 1.63 -12.52 -0.01
N SER A 26 0.44 -13.10 -0.17
CA SER A 26 -0.77 -12.37 -0.59
C SER A 26 -1.14 -11.22 0.36
N VAL A 27 -1.00 -11.44 1.68
CA VAL A 27 -1.25 -10.42 2.71
C VAL A 27 -0.21 -9.29 2.61
N ILE A 28 1.07 -9.66 2.47
CA ILE A 28 2.17 -8.69 2.35
C ILE A 28 2.04 -7.85 1.07
N ASP A 29 1.77 -8.49 -0.06
CA ASP A 29 1.65 -7.81 -1.35
C ASP A 29 0.51 -6.77 -1.34
N THR A 30 -0.61 -7.08 -0.68
CA THR A 30 -1.73 -6.13 -0.60
C THR A 30 -1.48 -5.03 0.43
N ASN A 31 -1.22 -5.42 1.68
CA ASN A 31 -1.30 -4.48 2.81
C ASN A 31 -0.03 -3.65 2.97
N ILE A 32 1.13 -4.20 2.60
CA ILE A 32 2.43 -3.55 2.79
C ILE A 32 2.96 -3.04 1.45
N THR A 33 3.12 -3.91 0.46
CA THR A 33 3.64 -3.51 -0.87
C THR A 33 2.68 -2.53 -1.54
N GLY A 34 1.36 -2.80 -1.52
CA GLY A 34 0.34 -1.88 -2.04
C GLY A 34 0.39 -0.50 -1.38
N THR A 35 0.47 -0.44 -0.05
CA THR A 35 0.59 0.82 0.71
C THR A 35 1.84 1.61 0.31
N PHE A 36 2.99 0.94 0.18
CA PHE A 36 4.23 1.58 -0.27
C PHE A 36 4.08 2.19 -1.67
N LEU A 37 3.50 1.44 -2.61
CA LEU A 37 3.26 1.93 -3.96
C LEU A 37 2.32 3.14 -3.97
N CYS A 38 1.20 3.10 -3.23
CA CYS A 38 0.30 4.24 -3.08
C CYS A 38 1.03 5.50 -2.60
N CYS A 39 1.85 5.39 -1.56
CA CYS A 39 2.65 6.52 -1.06
C CYS A 39 3.67 7.03 -2.09
N ARG A 40 4.36 6.12 -2.79
CA ARG A 40 5.37 6.48 -3.80
C ARG A 40 4.75 7.25 -4.95
N GLU A 41 3.61 6.81 -5.45
CA GLU A 41 2.93 7.45 -6.59
C GLU A 41 2.18 8.73 -6.16
N ALA A 42 1.58 8.76 -4.96
CA ALA A 42 0.96 9.96 -4.43
C ALA A 42 1.95 11.13 -4.32
N ARG A 43 3.21 10.85 -3.96
CA ARG A 43 4.29 11.86 -3.97
C ARG A 43 4.60 12.38 -5.38
N GLN A 44 4.54 11.54 -6.41
CA GLN A 44 4.80 11.96 -7.80
C GLN A 44 3.65 12.81 -8.35
N GLY A 45 2.40 12.45 -8.07
CA GLY A 45 1.23 13.23 -8.46
C GLY A 45 1.04 14.54 -7.68
N HIS A 46 1.74 14.69 -6.56
CA HIS A 46 1.71 15.88 -5.70
C HIS A 46 3.08 16.54 -5.58
N ASP A 47 3.86 16.60 -6.68
CA ASP A 47 5.09 17.39 -6.71
C ASP A 47 4.76 18.88 -6.44
N PRO A 48 5.24 19.48 -5.34
CA PRO A 48 5.05 20.90 -5.07
C PRO A 48 5.71 21.81 -6.12
N SER A 49 6.66 21.28 -6.91
CA SER A 49 7.33 22.01 -8.00
C SER A 49 6.43 22.25 -9.22
N GLU A 50 5.43 21.38 -9.44
CA GLU A 50 4.42 21.50 -10.50
C GLU A 50 3.31 22.50 -10.15
N LYS A 51 3.03 22.69 -8.85
CA LYS A 51 2.09 23.74 -8.38
C LYS A 51 2.65 25.15 -8.60
N ARG A 52 3.97 25.32 -8.48
CA ARG A 52 4.66 26.62 -8.61
C ARG A 52 4.71 27.21 -10.03
N LYS A 53 4.24 26.48 -11.05
CA LYS A 53 4.13 26.96 -12.44
C LYS A 53 2.71 27.38 -12.82
N ARG A 54 1.73 27.20 -11.92
CA ARG A 54 0.31 27.53 -12.12
C ARG A 54 -0.16 28.71 -11.26
N ASP A 55 0.78 29.46 -10.71
CA ASP A 55 0.55 30.73 -10.01
C ASP A 55 1.23 31.87 -10.81
#